data_AF-A0A6G1WG92-F1
#
_entry.id   AF-A0A6G1WG92-F1
#
_cell.length_a   1.000
_cell.length_b   1.000
_cell.length_c   1.000
_cell.angle_alpha   90.00
_cell.angle_beta   90.00
_cell.angle_gamma   90.00
#
_symmetry.space_group_name_H-M   'P 1'
#
loop_
_entity.id
_entity.type
_entity.pdbx_description
1 polymer ?
#
loop_
_entity_poly.entity_id
_entity_poly.type
_entity_poly.pdbx_seq_one_letter_code
_entity_poly.pdbx_strand_id
1 'polypeptide(L)'
;MSLAADIMTKSAFAAHVGVSAGRISQYIAERKIFGEALEGEGRNAKIRASVAVEQLRKTLDPSQRFGANGTATRSAPAPVASELSFDVPEKPKAPLKPTVIVDPFIDEVAAEKLKQQKITTARMEREEALELGRYMLTDDARREMVKAVAEAFKVMEQAIPEMAKAIAAQFSVSTHDATHVLLKGFRDHRAKKARDFADAAAELDEHVEDEQQ
;
A
#
# COMPACT_ATOMS: atom_id res chain seq x y z
N MET A 1 25.22 10.18 41.03
CA MET A 1 24.18 10.26 42.08
C MET A 1 23.21 11.34 41.63
N SER A 2 21.96 11.10 41.23
CA SER A 2 20.89 10.34 41.86
C SER A 2 20.12 9.51 40.81
N LEU A 3 20.21 8.18 40.91
CA LEU A 3 19.45 7.18 40.14
C LEU A 3 18.26 6.66 40.98
N ALA A 4 17.67 7.50 41.82
CA ALA A 4 16.73 7.05 42.86
C ALA A 4 15.25 7.31 42.57
N ALA A 5 14.88 8.04 41.50
CA ALA A 5 13.50 8.51 41.32
C ALA A 5 12.68 7.86 40.19
N ASP A 6 13.27 7.00 39.35
CA ASP A 6 12.54 6.40 38.19
C ASP A 6 12.00 4.98 38.46
N ILE A 7 11.99 4.59 39.74
CA ILE A 7 11.55 3.28 40.20
C ILE A 7 10.13 3.42 40.75
N MET A 8 9.17 2.82 40.05
CA MET A 8 7.76 2.89 40.42
C MET A 8 7.16 1.48 40.54
N THR A 9 6.04 1.36 41.24
CA THR A 9 5.34 0.07 41.33
C THR A 9 4.75 -0.32 39.98
N LYS A 10 4.45 -1.61 39.79
CA LYS A 10 3.84 -2.12 38.54
C LYS A 10 2.53 -1.40 38.21
N SER A 11 1.73 -1.06 39.22
CA SER A 11 0.48 -0.32 39.06
C SER A 11 0.71 1.15 38.68
N ALA A 12 1.71 1.82 39.28
CA ALA A 12 2.08 3.18 38.93
C ALA A 12 2.62 3.26 37.49
N PHE A 13 3.43 2.29 37.08
CA PHE A 13 3.91 2.18 35.69
C PHE A 13 2.78 1.93 34.69
N ALA A 14 1.82 1.07 35.05
CA ALA A 14 0.63 0.82 34.23
C ALA A 14 -0.15 2.11 33.97
N ALA A 15 -0.34 2.93 35.02
CA ALA A 15 -1.00 4.23 34.91
C ALA A 15 -0.19 5.22 34.06
N HIS A 16 1.13 5.29 34.25
CA HIS A 16 2.04 6.16 33.49
C HIS A 16 2.02 5.86 31.98
N VAL A 17 1.84 4.59 31.62
CA VAL A 17 1.87 4.11 30.23
C VAL A 17 0.46 3.96 29.62
N GLY A 18 -0.60 4.18 30.40
CA GLY A 18 -1.98 4.14 29.93
C GLY A 18 -2.51 2.72 29.66
N VAL A 19 -2.05 1.72 30.41
CA VAL A 19 -2.47 0.31 30.28
C VAL A 19 -2.90 -0.29 31.62
N SER A 20 -3.57 -1.43 31.62
CA SER A 20 -3.97 -2.10 32.87
C SER A 20 -2.78 -2.77 33.56
N ALA A 21 -2.83 -2.89 34.89
CA ALA A 21 -1.79 -3.60 35.67
C ALA A 21 -1.67 -5.09 35.29
N GLY A 22 -2.78 -5.70 34.87
CA GLY A 22 -2.79 -7.05 34.30
C GLY A 22 -1.99 -7.14 33.00
N ARG A 23 -2.10 -6.14 32.12
CA ARG A 23 -1.33 -6.07 30.87
C ARG A 23 0.18 -5.92 31.11
N ILE A 24 0.58 -5.14 32.10
CA ILE A 24 2.00 -5.06 32.52
C ILE A 24 2.51 -6.42 33.02
N SER A 25 1.67 -7.15 33.79
CA SER A 25 2.04 -8.48 34.28
C SER A 25 2.20 -9.49 33.13
N GLN A 26 1.36 -9.38 32.10
CA GLN A 26 1.50 -10.13 30.86
C GLN A 26 2.78 -9.76 30.10
N TYR A 27 3.14 -8.48 30.00
CA TYR A 27 4.40 -8.08 29.35
C TYR A 27 5.64 -8.61 30.07
N ILE A 28 5.61 -8.72 31.39
CA ILE A 28 6.67 -9.36 32.17
C ILE A 28 6.71 -10.87 31.88
N ALA A 29 5.56 -11.55 31.83
CA ALA A 29 5.46 -12.98 31.53
C ALA A 29 5.92 -13.31 30.08
N GLU A 30 5.57 -12.45 29.13
CA GLU A 30 5.98 -12.54 27.71
C GLU A 30 7.44 -12.09 27.48
N ARG A 31 8.19 -11.77 28.55
CA ARG A 31 9.57 -11.27 28.50
C ARG A 31 9.74 -10.01 27.63
N LYS A 32 8.70 -9.19 27.52
CA LYS A 32 8.74 -7.86 26.89
C LYS A 32 9.28 -6.77 27.82
N ILE A 33 9.15 -7.00 29.13
CA ILE A 33 9.83 -6.24 30.19
C ILE A 33 10.69 -7.23 30.96
N PHE A 34 12.01 -7.02 31.03
CA PHE A 34 12.94 -7.99 31.60
C PHE A 34 14.23 -7.34 32.13
N GLY A 35 14.98 -8.12 32.92
CA GLY A 35 16.33 -7.76 33.39
C GLY A 35 16.36 -6.44 34.14
N GLU A 36 17.16 -5.49 33.66
CA GLU A 36 17.40 -4.18 34.27
C GLU A 36 16.15 -3.29 34.44
N ALA A 37 15.05 -3.63 33.76
CA ALA A 37 13.77 -2.96 33.93
C ALA A 37 13.01 -3.38 35.20
N LEU A 38 13.40 -4.49 35.83
CA LEU A 38 12.77 -5.04 37.04
C LEU A 38 13.74 -4.99 38.22
N GLU A 39 13.29 -4.39 39.31
CA GLU A 39 14.05 -4.30 40.55
C GLU A 39 13.34 -5.09 41.66
N GLY A 40 13.99 -6.17 42.10
CA GLY A 40 13.44 -7.14 43.06
C GLY A 40 12.68 -8.31 42.42
N GLU A 41 12.38 -9.32 43.23
CA GLU A 41 11.73 -10.57 42.77
C GLU A 41 10.28 -10.68 43.27
N GLY A 42 9.39 -11.22 42.44
CA GLY A 42 8.01 -11.56 42.81
C GLY A 42 6.98 -10.42 42.73
N ARG A 43 5.98 -10.47 43.62
CA ARG A 43 4.78 -9.61 43.59
C ARG A 43 5.10 -8.13 43.87
N ASN A 44 6.16 -7.86 44.61
CA ASN A 44 6.58 -6.52 45.02
C ASN A 44 7.72 -5.93 44.17
N ALA A 45 8.09 -6.59 43.07
CA ALA A 45 9.10 -6.07 42.16
C ALA A 45 8.68 -4.70 41.61
N LYS A 46 9.61 -3.75 41.64
CA LYS A 46 9.42 -2.40 41.11
C LYS A 46 9.92 -2.34 39.66
N ILE A 47 9.43 -1.36 38.91
CA ILE A 47 9.74 -1.16 37.50
C ILE A 47 10.54 0.13 37.36
N ARG A 48 11.68 0.04 36.66
CA ARG A 48 12.41 1.21 36.19
C ARG A 48 11.75 1.72 34.89
N ALA A 49 11.05 2.84 34.97
CA ALA A 49 10.08 3.21 33.93
C ALA A 49 10.75 3.55 32.59
N SER A 50 11.88 4.27 32.59
CA SER A 50 12.66 4.58 31.39
C SER A 50 13.04 3.32 30.61
N VAL A 51 13.69 2.36 31.27
CA VAL A 51 14.16 1.10 30.66
C VAL A 51 12.99 0.26 30.16
N ALA A 52 11.91 0.16 30.94
CA ALA A 52 10.72 -0.59 30.55
C ALA A 52 10.01 0.02 29.32
N VAL A 53 9.92 1.35 29.22
CA VAL A 53 9.34 2.03 28.05
C VAL A 53 10.16 1.76 26.79
N GLU A 54 11.49 1.77 26.89
CA GLU A 54 12.37 1.46 25.75
C GLU A 54 12.25 0.01 25.31
N GLN A 55 12.21 -0.94 26.25
CA GLN A 55 11.98 -2.36 25.95
C GLN A 55 10.62 -2.59 25.28
N LEU A 56 9.57 -1.92 25.76
CA LEU A 56 8.24 -1.99 25.15
C LEU A 56 8.19 -1.35 23.76
N ARG A 57 8.87 -0.21 23.52
CA ARG A 57 8.93 0.41 22.18
C ARG A 57 9.58 -0.49 21.14
N LYS A 58 10.56 -1.30 21.53
CA LYS A 58 11.27 -2.25 20.66
C LYS A 58 10.45 -3.51 20.40
N THR A 59 9.74 -4.01 21.40
CA THR A 59 9.02 -5.31 21.32
C THR A 59 7.57 -5.20 20.86
N LEU A 60 6.97 -4.01 20.94
CA LEU A 60 5.55 -3.79 20.63
C LEU A 60 5.37 -3.21 19.22
N ASP A 61 4.52 -3.89 18.44
CA ASP A 61 4.07 -3.45 17.12
C ASP A 61 3.52 -2.01 17.19
N PRO A 62 3.85 -1.12 16.23
CA PRO A 62 3.33 0.25 16.18
C PRO A 62 1.82 0.38 16.40
N SER A 63 1.02 -0.58 15.89
CA SER A 63 -0.44 -0.61 16.04
C SER A 63 -0.93 -0.98 17.45
N GLN A 64 -0.06 -1.54 18.28
CA GLN A 64 -0.34 -2.01 19.64
C GLN A 64 0.26 -1.10 20.71
N ARG A 65 0.92 0.00 20.32
CA ARG A 65 1.59 0.91 21.27
C ARG A 65 0.55 1.67 22.10
N PHE A 66 0.78 1.62 23.41
CA PHE A 66 0.19 2.42 24.50
C PHE A 66 -1.24 2.94 24.28
N GLY A 67 -2.19 2.33 24.99
CA GLY A 67 -3.56 2.84 25.12
C GLY A 67 -4.48 2.64 23.92
N ALA A 68 -3.96 2.30 22.73
CA ALA A 68 -4.76 2.20 21.49
C ALA A 68 -5.89 1.15 21.52
N ASN A 69 -5.82 0.14 22.40
CA ASN A 69 -6.85 -0.92 22.52
C ASN A 69 -7.44 -1.07 23.95
N GLY A 70 -7.23 -0.11 24.85
CA GLY A 70 -7.44 -0.31 26.30
C GLY A 70 -8.42 0.63 27.02
N THR A 71 -9.08 1.55 26.32
CA THR A 71 -9.99 2.54 26.93
C THR A 71 -11.40 2.03 27.25
N ALA A 72 -11.74 0.77 26.91
CA ALA A 72 -13.10 0.23 27.06
C ALA A 72 -13.43 -0.40 28.44
N THR A 73 -12.53 -0.38 29.43
CA THR A 73 -12.82 -0.93 30.77
C THR A 73 -12.39 0.04 31.88
N ARG A 74 -13.15 1.13 32.03
CA ARG A 74 -13.14 1.98 33.24
C ARG A 74 -14.55 2.01 33.82
N SER A 75 -14.75 1.32 34.95
CA SER A 75 -15.84 1.60 35.89
C SER A 75 -15.24 1.80 37.29
N ALA A 76 -15.74 2.83 37.97
CA ALA A 76 -15.19 3.60 39.11
C ALA A 76 -15.42 2.92 40.50
N PRO A 77 -15.23 3.55 41.70
CA PRO A 77 -14.79 4.92 42.06
C PRO A 77 -13.74 5.07 43.22
N ALA A 78 -13.42 6.35 43.53
CA ALA A 78 -12.46 7.02 44.45
C ALA A 78 -12.60 6.69 45.97
N PRO A 79 -11.91 7.33 46.98
CA PRO A 79 -11.13 8.61 47.01
C PRO A 79 -9.86 8.68 47.92
N VAL A 80 -9.07 9.77 47.84
CA VAL A 80 -8.76 10.79 48.90
C VAL A 80 -7.48 11.61 48.60
N ALA A 81 -7.52 12.85 49.10
CA ALA A 81 -6.64 14.01 48.94
C ALA A 81 -5.16 13.87 49.36
N SER A 82 -4.27 14.71 48.79
CA SER A 82 -3.66 15.85 49.53
C SER A 82 -2.89 16.78 48.60
N GLU A 83 -2.86 18.05 49.02
CA GLU A 83 -2.21 19.21 48.45
C GLU A 83 -0.66 19.10 48.47
N LEU A 84 0.03 19.81 47.57
CA LEU A 84 0.93 20.94 47.89
C LEU A 84 1.75 21.37 46.66
N SER A 85 2.12 22.65 46.70
CA SER A 85 2.50 23.54 45.60
C SER A 85 3.94 24.08 45.73
N PHE A 86 4.49 24.55 44.60
CA PHE A 86 5.74 25.33 44.36
C PHE A 86 7.04 24.52 44.56
N ASP A 87 8.05 24.57 43.69
CA ASP A 87 8.81 25.74 43.24
C ASP A 87 9.68 25.39 41.99
N VAL A 88 10.04 26.39 41.18
CA VAL A 88 10.87 26.26 39.96
C VAL A 88 12.29 26.69 40.29
N PRO A 89 13.33 25.91 39.93
CA PRO A 89 14.34 26.54 39.08
C PRO A 89 15.04 25.61 38.06
N GLU A 90 15.22 26.22 36.88
CA GLU A 90 16.47 26.30 36.10
C GLU A 90 17.02 25.08 35.34
N LYS A 91 17.41 25.38 34.10
CA LYS A 91 17.65 24.51 32.95
C LYS A 91 19.14 24.15 32.85
N PRO A 92 19.54 22.86 32.81
CA PRO A 92 20.87 22.51 32.33
C PRO A 92 20.88 21.69 31.04
N LYS A 93 21.95 21.98 30.30
CA LYS A 93 22.38 21.59 28.95
C LYS A 93 22.22 20.11 28.55
N ALA A 94 22.02 19.94 27.25
CA ALA A 94 21.84 18.67 26.52
C ALA A 94 22.97 17.65 26.77
N PRO A 95 22.65 16.36 27.02
CA PRO A 95 23.65 15.29 26.99
C PRO A 95 23.73 14.63 25.60
N LEU A 96 24.96 14.23 25.28
CA LEU A 96 25.40 13.54 24.07
C LEU A 96 24.67 12.20 23.87
N LYS A 97 24.34 11.88 22.62
CA LYS A 97 23.64 10.67 22.18
C LYS A 97 24.45 9.41 22.56
N PRO A 98 23.85 8.39 23.22
CA PRO A 98 24.49 7.09 23.36
C PRO A 98 24.48 6.36 22.01
N THR A 99 25.64 5.86 21.59
CA THR A 99 25.78 4.95 20.44
C THR A 99 25.04 3.66 20.76
N VAL A 100 23.92 3.44 20.06
CA VAL A 100 23.09 2.25 20.19
C VAL A 100 23.78 1.09 19.48
N ILE A 101 24.13 0.04 20.23
CA ILE A 101 24.44 -1.27 19.65
C ILE A 101 23.09 -1.89 19.26
N VAL A 102 22.81 -1.89 17.97
CA VAL A 102 21.58 -2.40 17.36
C VAL A 102 21.73 -3.92 17.17
N ASP A 103 20.73 -4.68 17.61
CA ASP A 103 20.66 -6.13 17.41
C ASP A 103 20.37 -6.42 15.91
N PRO A 104 21.29 -7.07 15.16
CA PRO A 104 21.18 -7.24 13.70
C PRO A 104 19.92 -7.99 13.26
N PHE A 105 19.40 -8.89 14.10
CA PHE A 105 18.30 -9.78 13.73
C PHE A 105 16.93 -9.05 13.69
N ILE A 106 16.77 -7.99 14.48
CA ILE A 106 15.53 -7.19 14.50
C ILE A 106 15.44 -6.28 13.26
N ASP A 107 16.59 -5.84 12.74
CA ASP A 107 16.67 -4.96 11.58
C ASP A 107 16.35 -5.70 10.28
N GLU A 108 16.82 -6.94 10.14
CA GLU A 108 16.52 -7.80 8.99
C GLU A 108 15.03 -8.12 8.87
N VAL A 109 14.38 -8.51 9.98
CA VAL A 109 12.94 -8.79 9.99
C VAL A 109 12.11 -7.54 9.72
N ALA A 110 12.54 -6.36 10.20
CA ALA A 110 11.88 -5.10 9.91
C ALA A 110 12.05 -4.70 8.43
N ALA A 111 13.24 -4.91 7.86
CA ALA A 111 13.52 -4.65 6.46
C ALA A 111 12.75 -5.60 5.53
N GLU A 112 12.64 -6.89 5.87
CA GLU A 112 11.84 -7.86 5.12
C GLU A 112 10.36 -7.53 5.15
N LYS A 113 9.81 -7.17 6.33
CA LYS A 113 8.42 -6.70 6.46
C LYS A 113 8.15 -5.43 5.66
N LEU A 114 9.10 -4.49 5.64
CA LEU A 114 8.98 -3.26 4.86
C LEU A 114 8.99 -3.55 3.35
N LYS A 115 9.82 -4.49 2.88
CA LYS A 115 9.79 -4.95 1.48
C LYS A 115 8.45 -5.60 1.15
N GLN A 116 7.94 -6.47 2.03
CA GLN A 116 6.66 -7.13 1.82
C GLN A 116 5.50 -6.13 1.77
N GLN A 117 5.48 -5.14 2.68
CA GLN A 117 4.49 -4.07 2.68
C GLN A 117 4.54 -3.25 1.39
N LYS A 118 5.72 -2.88 0.89
CA LYS A 118 5.86 -2.16 -0.39
C LYS A 118 5.31 -2.95 -1.57
N ILE A 119 5.55 -4.26 -1.62
CA ILE A 119 5.01 -5.13 -2.68
C ILE A 119 3.48 -5.17 -2.59
N THR A 120 2.92 -5.30 -1.38
CA THR A 120 1.47 -5.29 -1.18
C THR A 120 0.85 -3.95 -1.55
N THR A 121 1.46 -2.83 -1.17
CA THR A 121 1.00 -1.49 -1.54
C THR A 121 1.00 -1.29 -3.06
N ALA A 122 2.12 -1.59 -3.74
CA ALA A 122 2.20 -1.48 -5.19
C ALA A 122 1.17 -2.37 -5.91
N ARG A 123 0.85 -3.55 -5.34
CA ARG A 123 -0.20 -4.42 -5.86
C ARG A 123 -1.59 -3.82 -5.67
N MET A 124 -1.90 -3.29 -4.49
CA MET A 124 -3.18 -2.63 -4.22
C MET A 124 -3.36 -1.39 -5.09
N GLU A 125 -2.32 -0.57 -5.29
CA GLU A 125 -2.36 0.59 -6.19
C GLU A 125 -2.67 0.20 -7.65
N ARG A 126 -2.11 -0.92 -8.13
CA ARG A 126 -2.45 -1.47 -9.45
C ARG A 126 -3.89 -1.97 -9.52
N GLU A 127 -4.37 -2.64 -8.47
CA GLU A 127 -5.76 -3.13 -8.38
C GLU A 127 -6.75 -1.96 -8.32
N GLU A 128 -6.50 -0.94 -7.52
CA GLU A 128 -7.30 0.30 -7.47
C GLU A 128 -7.27 1.05 -8.81
N ALA A 129 -6.13 1.12 -9.48
CA ALA A 129 -6.05 1.75 -10.80
C ALA A 129 -6.79 0.95 -11.89
N LEU A 130 -6.88 -0.38 -11.77
CA LEU A 130 -7.77 -1.20 -12.61
C LEU A 130 -9.24 -0.91 -12.29
N GLU A 131 -9.61 -0.79 -11.01
CA GLU A 131 -10.99 -0.48 -10.58
C GLU A 131 -11.45 0.92 -11.04
N LEU A 132 -10.54 1.89 -11.04
CA LEU A 132 -10.80 3.25 -11.55
C LEU A 132 -10.76 3.32 -13.09
N GLY A 133 -10.48 2.22 -13.78
CA GLY A 133 -10.45 2.14 -15.24
C GLY A 133 -9.25 2.82 -15.90
N ARG A 134 -8.18 3.11 -15.14
CA ARG A 134 -6.95 3.73 -15.66
C ARG A 134 -6.10 2.74 -16.46
N TYR A 135 -6.10 1.47 -16.05
CA TYR A 135 -5.39 0.40 -16.76
C TYR A 135 -6.36 -0.66 -17.25
N MET A 136 -5.96 -1.40 -18.28
CA MET A 136 -6.63 -2.62 -18.72
C MET A 136 -5.60 -3.67 -19.12
N LEU A 137 -6.01 -4.94 -19.11
CA LEU A 137 -5.16 -6.02 -19.62
C LEU A 137 -4.94 -5.85 -21.11
N THR A 138 -3.70 -5.99 -21.58
CA THR A 138 -3.32 -5.83 -22.99
C THR A 138 -4.13 -6.74 -23.92
N ASP A 139 -4.44 -7.97 -23.47
CA ASP A 139 -5.23 -8.90 -24.26
C ASP A 139 -6.69 -8.45 -24.41
N ASP A 140 -7.27 -7.81 -23.39
CA ASP A 140 -8.61 -7.21 -23.47
C ASP A 140 -8.60 -5.98 -24.39
N ALA A 141 -7.59 -5.12 -24.25
CA ALA A 141 -7.39 -3.97 -25.14
C ALA A 141 -7.32 -4.41 -26.60
N ARG A 142 -6.51 -5.43 -26.89
CA ARG A 142 -6.35 -5.99 -28.24
C ARG A 142 -7.67 -6.52 -28.78
N ARG A 143 -8.44 -7.25 -27.97
CA ARG A 143 -9.75 -7.81 -28.37
C ARG A 143 -10.74 -6.70 -28.72
N GLU A 144 -10.92 -5.72 -27.85
CA GLU A 144 -11.87 -4.63 -28.07
C GLU A 144 -11.46 -3.76 -29.26
N MET A 145 -10.16 -3.47 -29.42
CA MET A 145 -9.65 -2.72 -30.56
C MET A 145 -9.92 -3.45 -31.89
N VAL A 146 -9.60 -4.75 -31.97
CA VAL A 146 -9.85 -5.55 -33.18
C VAL A 146 -11.34 -5.57 -33.52
N LYS A 147 -12.21 -5.70 -32.52
CA LYS A 147 -13.65 -5.70 -32.69
C LYS A 147 -14.15 -4.36 -33.24
N ALA A 148 -13.75 -3.25 -32.61
CA ALA A 148 -14.14 -1.90 -33.04
C ALA A 148 -13.68 -1.59 -34.47
N VAL A 149 -12.43 -1.94 -34.80
CA VAL A 149 -11.88 -1.76 -36.16
C VAL A 149 -12.61 -2.65 -37.18
N ALA A 150 -12.94 -3.89 -36.81
CA ALA A 150 -13.70 -4.79 -37.68
C ALA A 150 -15.10 -4.27 -37.99
N GLU A 151 -15.80 -3.70 -36.99
CA GLU A 151 -17.11 -3.05 -37.20
C GLU A 151 -17.01 -1.84 -38.11
N ALA A 152 -16.01 -0.97 -37.93
CA ALA A 152 -15.81 0.19 -38.79
C ALA A 152 -15.62 -0.22 -40.26
N PHE A 153 -14.79 -1.24 -40.53
CA PHE A 153 -14.59 -1.74 -41.88
C PHE A 153 -15.84 -2.42 -42.46
N LYS A 154 -16.62 -3.12 -41.63
CA LYS A 154 -17.87 -3.74 -42.05
C LYS A 154 -18.88 -2.69 -42.54
N VAL A 155 -19.02 -1.58 -41.82
CA VAL A 155 -19.90 -0.46 -42.23
C VAL A 155 -19.45 0.13 -43.56
N MET A 156 -18.13 0.27 -43.76
CA MET A 156 -17.59 0.74 -45.04
C MET A 156 -17.86 -0.23 -46.19
N GLU A 157 -17.68 -1.53 -45.99
CA GLU A 157 -17.97 -2.57 -46.99
C GLU A 157 -19.45 -2.61 -47.39
N GLN A 158 -20.36 -2.33 -46.45
CA GLN A 158 -21.80 -2.26 -46.72
C GLN A 158 -22.19 -1.14 -47.69
N ALA A 159 -21.35 -0.11 -47.87
CA ALA A 159 -21.61 0.95 -48.84
C ALA A 159 -21.22 0.57 -50.28
N ILE A 160 -20.42 -0.48 -50.47
CA ILE A 160 -19.91 -0.89 -51.79
C ILE A 160 -21.03 -1.24 -52.79
N PRO A 161 -22.09 -1.98 -52.42
CA PRO A 161 -23.20 -2.26 -53.34
C PRO A 161 -23.90 -1.00 -53.85
N GLU A 162 -24.07 0.02 -53.00
CA GLU A 162 -24.69 1.30 -53.41
C GLU A 162 -23.77 2.07 -54.36
N MET A 163 -22.45 2.09 -54.10
CA MET A 163 -21.47 2.66 -55.03
C MET A 163 -21.47 1.92 -56.37
N ALA A 164 -21.53 0.58 -56.34
CA ALA A 164 -21.58 -0.24 -57.53
C ALA A 164 -22.84 0.03 -58.37
N LYS A 165 -23.99 0.23 -57.72
CA LYS A 165 -25.25 0.60 -58.37
C LYS A 165 -25.16 1.98 -59.04
N ALA A 166 -24.55 2.97 -58.39
CA ALA A 166 -24.33 4.28 -58.98
C ALA A 166 -23.42 4.21 -60.22
N ILE A 167 -22.33 3.44 -60.14
CA ILE A 167 -21.41 3.21 -61.27
C ILE A 167 -22.12 2.47 -62.41
N ALA A 168 -22.88 1.42 -62.11
CA ALA A 168 -23.64 0.67 -63.09
C ALA A 168 -24.63 1.56 -63.86
N ALA A 169 -25.33 2.45 -63.15
CA ALA A 169 -26.25 3.40 -63.77
C ALA A 169 -25.54 4.44 -64.63
N GLN A 170 -24.38 4.95 -64.20
CA GLN A 170 -23.66 6.01 -64.90
C GLN A 170 -22.92 5.52 -66.15
N PHE A 171 -22.36 4.31 -66.09
CA PHE A 171 -21.51 3.75 -67.15
C PHE A 171 -22.18 2.62 -67.94
N SER A 172 -23.45 2.33 -67.66
CA SER A 172 -24.24 1.25 -68.29
C SER A 172 -23.55 -0.12 -68.20
N VAL A 173 -22.89 -0.40 -67.07
CA VAL A 173 -22.24 -1.69 -66.79
C VAL A 173 -23.11 -2.57 -65.88
N SER A 174 -22.82 -3.87 -65.84
CA SER A 174 -23.48 -4.80 -64.92
C SER A 174 -23.20 -4.42 -63.46
N THR A 175 -24.26 -4.25 -62.66
CA THR A 175 -24.14 -4.00 -61.20
C THR A 175 -23.43 -5.14 -60.49
N HIS A 176 -23.66 -6.39 -60.92
CA HIS A 176 -22.99 -7.56 -60.38
C HIS A 176 -21.48 -7.45 -60.56
N ASP A 177 -21.03 -7.14 -61.79
CA ASP A 177 -19.60 -7.08 -62.10
C ASP A 177 -18.93 -5.88 -61.45
N ALA A 178 -19.61 -4.72 -61.41
CA ALA A 178 -19.14 -3.54 -60.68
C ALA A 178 -18.97 -3.84 -59.18
N THR A 179 -19.93 -4.53 -58.56
CA THR A 179 -19.84 -4.92 -57.13
C THR A 179 -18.69 -5.88 -56.92
N HIS A 180 -18.55 -6.90 -57.78
CA HIS A 180 -17.49 -7.89 -57.68
C HIS A 180 -16.10 -7.24 -57.80
N VAL A 181 -15.89 -6.34 -58.78
CA VAL A 181 -14.63 -5.64 -58.97
C VAL A 181 -14.31 -4.72 -57.79
N LEU A 182 -15.28 -3.95 -57.28
CA LEU A 182 -15.07 -3.07 -56.13
C LEU A 182 -14.74 -3.86 -54.86
N LEU A 183 -15.49 -4.93 -54.56
CA LEU A 183 -15.21 -5.80 -53.42
C LEU A 183 -13.83 -6.46 -53.52
N LYS A 184 -13.43 -6.88 -54.72
CA LYS A 184 -12.10 -7.45 -54.95
C LYS A 184 -11.02 -6.39 -54.71
N GLY A 185 -11.14 -5.21 -55.33
CA GLY A 185 -10.18 -4.13 -55.17
C GLY A 185 -10.04 -3.66 -53.72
N PHE A 186 -11.15 -3.60 -52.99
CA PHE A 186 -11.14 -3.27 -51.57
C PHE A 186 -10.41 -4.32 -50.73
N ARG A 187 -10.71 -5.61 -50.93
CA ARG A 187 -10.02 -6.72 -50.25
C ARG A 187 -8.52 -6.74 -50.54
N ASP A 188 -8.13 -6.56 -51.80
CA ASP A 188 -6.73 -6.52 -52.22
C ASP A 188 -5.99 -5.33 -51.58
N HIS A 189 -6.62 -4.14 -51.56
CA HIS A 189 -6.07 -2.96 -50.90
C HIS A 189 -5.90 -3.18 -49.39
N ARG A 190 -6.92 -3.74 -48.73
CA ARG A 190 -6.88 -4.07 -47.31
C ARG A 190 -5.75 -5.05 -46.99
N ALA A 191 -5.57 -6.09 -47.79
CA ALA A 191 -4.50 -7.08 -47.59
C ALA A 191 -3.10 -6.50 -47.81
N LYS A 192 -2.96 -5.49 -48.69
CA LYS A 192 -1.70 -4.75 -48.85
C LYS A 192 -1.43 -3.88 -47.61
N LYS A 193 -2.42 -3.08 -47.18
CA LYS A 193 -2.26 -2.17 -46.04
C LYS A 193 -2.14 -2.88 -44.70
N ALA A 194 -2.77 -4.04 -44.52
CA ALA A 194 -2.59 -4.84 -43.31
C ALA A 194 -1.13 -5.25 -43.08
N ARG A 195 -0.38 -5.51 -44.16
CA ARG A 195 1.07 -5.79 -44.07
C ARG A 195 1.84 -4.54 -43.64
N ASP A 196 1.63 -3.42 -44.32
CA ASP A 196 2.26 -2.14 -43.95
C ASP A 196 2.02 -1.80 -42.45
N PHE A 197 0.81 -2.03 -41.94
CA PHE A 197 0.49 -1.80 -40.52
C PHE A 197 1.10 -2.84 -39.57
N ALA A 198 1.23 -4.09 -39.99
CA ALA A 198 1.89 -5.12 -39.19
C ALA A 198 3.39 -4.83 -39.06
N ASP A 199 4.03 -4.38 -40.14
CA ASP A 199 5.44 -3.98 -40.16
C ASP A 199 5.66 -2.76 -39.26
N ALA A 200 4.82 -1.71 -39.39
CA ALA A 200 4.90 -0.54 -38.52
C ALA A 200 4.64 -0.87 -37.04
N ALA A 201 3.77 -1.83 -36.74
CA ALA A 201 3.53 -2.26 -35.36
C ALA A 201 4.72 -3.01 -34.76
N ALA A 202 5.53 -3.70 -35.57
CA ALA A 202 6.74 -4.39 -35.12
C ALA A 202 7.89 -3.42 -34.78
N GLU A 203 7.82 -2.17 -35.25
CA GLU A 203 8.80 -1.12 -34.93
C GLU A 203 8.47 -0.36 -33.63
N LEU A 204 7.28 -0.59 -33.04
CA LEU A 204 6.88 0.04 -31.78
C LEU A 204 7.43 -0.72 -30.58
N ASP A 205 7.80 0.01 -29.54
CA ASP A 205 8.24 -0.57 -28.27
C ASP A 205 7.13 -1.42 -27.63
N GLU A 206 7.48 -2.60 -27.12
CA GLU A 206 6.53 -3.54 -26.50
C GLU A 206 5.90 -2.97 -25.21
N HIS A 207 6.65 -2.11 -24.51
CA HIS A 207 6.24 -1.47 -23.27
C HIS A 207 6.57 0.02 -23.33
N VAL A 208 5.62 0.85 -22.92
CA VAL A 208 5.80 2.29 -22.74
C VAL A 208 5.71 2.58 -21.25
N GLU A 209 6.67 3.34 -20.73
CA GLU A 209 6.68 3.74 -19.32
C GLU A 209 5.54 4.75 -19.03
N ASP A 210 4.87 4.61 -17.89
CA ASP A 210 3.87 5.58 -17.42
C ASP A 210 4.60 6.69 -16.64
N GLU A 211 4.71 7.87 -17.25
CA GLU A 211 5.40 9.04 -16.68
C GLU A 211 4.77 9.59 -15.38
N GLN A 212 3.61 9.09 -14.98
CA GLN A 212 2.88 9.56 -13.80
C GLN A 212 3.17 8.75 -12.51
N GLN A 213 4.25 7.97 -12.47
CA GLN A 213 4.71 7.23 -11.27
C GLN A 213 5.73 8.02 -10.45
#